data_AF-A0A2V1H0W2-F1
#
_entry.id   AF-A0A2V1H0W2-F1
#
_cell.length_a   1.000
_cell.length_b   1.000
_cell.length_c   1.000
_cell.angle_alpha   90.00
_cell.angle_beta   90.00
_cell.angle_gamma   90.00
#
_symmetry.space_group_name_H-M   'P 1'
#
loop_
_entity.id
_entity.type
_entity.pdbx_description
1 polymer ?
#
loop_
_entity_poly.entity_id
_entity_poly.type
_entity_poly.pdbx_seq_one_letter_code
_entity_poly.pdbx_strand_id
1 'polypeptide(L)' 'MVDSFKNFLMSEEDRKILKALKDTGVASRKVVGRGTMTVDAKDVTSTEAFKAHSKRASEIVRARKAS' A
#
# COMPACT_ATOMS: atom_id res chain seq x y z
N MET A 1 15.60 10.93 19.38
CA MET A 1 14.78 11.76 20.29
C MET A 1 13.90 12.75 19.50
N VAL A 2 13.31 12.34 18.36
CA VAL A 2 12.43 13.19 17.53
C VAL A 2 11.10 12.48 17.24
N ASP A 3 11.08 11.14 17.30
CA ASP A 3 9.88 10.34 16.98
C ASP A 3 8.76 10.45 18.04
N SER A 4 9.09 10.68 19.31
CA SER A 4 8.09 10.77 20.38
C SER A 4 7.18 11.99 20.28
N PHE A 5 7.65 13.11 19.71
CA PHE A 5 6.84 14.32 19.58
C PHE A 5 5.86 14.27 18.40
N LYS A 6 6.19 13.52 17.34
CA LYS A 6 5.30 13.37 16.16
C LYS A 6 4.05 12.57 16.50
N ASN A 7 4.16 11.55 17.35
CA ASN A 7 3.03 10.70 17.75
C ASN A 7 1.99 11.42 18.61
N PHE A 8 2.36 12.50 19.31
CA PHE A 8 1.44 13.23 20.19
C PHE A 8 0.47 14.14 19.42
N LEU A 9 0.84 14.57 18.20
CA LEU A 9 0.02 15.43 17.32
C LEU A 9 -0.76 14.66 16.24
N MET A 10 -0.64 13.33 16.19
CA MET A 10 -1.38 12.51 15.20
C MET A 10 -2.77 12.18 15.72
N SER A 11 -3.78 12.42 14.88
CA SER A 11 -5.17 12.05 15.12
C SER A 11 -5.31 10.53 15.30
N GLU A 12 -6.36 10.08 15.98
CA GLU A 12 -6.63 8.63 16.11
C GLU A 12 -6.77 7.93 14.75
N GLU A 13 -7.29 8.65 13.76
CA GLU A 13 -7.48 8.17 12.39
C GLU A 13 -6.14 7.90 11.72
N ASP A 14 -5.18 8.82 11.86
CA ASP A 14 -3.83 8.63 11.34
C ASP A 14 -3.11 7.44 12.01
N ARG A 15 -3.34 7.20 13.30
CA ARG A 15 -2.77 6.04 14.01
C ARG A 15 -3.36 4.73 13.49
N LYS A 16 -4.68 4.68 13.22
CA LYS A 16 -5.32 3.50 12.62
C LYS A 16 -4.78 3.22 11.23
N ILE A 17 -4.61 4.26 10.41
CA ILE A 17 -4.02 4.16 9.07
C ILE A 17 -2.59 3.64 9.17
N LEU A 18 -1.75 4.23 10.05
CA LEU A 18 -0.38 3.74 10.24
C LEU A 18 -0.30 2.30 10.74
N LYS A 19 -1.23 1.86 11.59
CA LYS A 19 -1.29 0.47 12.06
C LYS A 19 -1.69 -0.48 10.94
N ALA A 20 -2.76 -0.18 10.21
CA ALA A 20 -3.17 -0.96 9.03
C ALA A 20 -2.06 -1.01 7.97
N LEU A 21 -1.33 0.09 7.81
CA LEU A 21 -0.14 0.10 6.98
C LEU A 21 0.92 -0.84 7.56
N LYS A 22 1.34 -0.74 8.82
CA LYS A 22 2.34 -1.67 9.39
C LYS A 22 1.98 -3.15 9.17
N ASP A 23 0.71 -3.50 9.19
CA ASP A 23 0.24 -4.87 9.01
C ASP A 23 0.25 -5.35 7.53
N THR A 24 0.32 -4.45 6.54
CA THR A 24 0.17 -4.79 5.11
C THR A 24 1.44 -5.31 4.40
N GLY A 25 2.51 -5.68 5.12
CA GLY A 25 3.69 -6.35 4.55
C GLY A 25 4.53 -5.55 3.54
N VAL A 26 4.10 -4.34 3.13
CA VAL A 26 4.83 -3.44 2.23
C VAL A 26 5.79 -2.59 3.07
N ALA A 27 7.08 -2.92 3.03
CA ALA A 27 8.10 -2.29 3.88
C ALA A 27 8.50 -0.89 3.38
N SER A 28 8.58 -0.68 2.05
CA SER A 28 8.96 0.60 1.48
C SER A 28 7.79 1.60 1.47
N ARG A 29 7.86 2.58 2.37
CA ARG A 29 6.88 3.69 2.44
C ARG A 29 7.59 4.99 2.67
N LYS A 30 7.26 5.99 1.86
CA LYS A 30 7.75 7.35 2.03
C LYS A 30 6.58 8.33 1.91
N VAL A 31 6.40 9.17 2.92
CA VAL A 31 5.44 10.27 2.87
C VAL A 31 6.10 11.41 2.09
N VAL A 32 5.46 11.86 1.01
CA VAL A 32 5.99 12.90 0.12
C VAL A 32 5.25 14.25 0.25
N GLY A 33 4.14 14.29 0.98
CA GLY A 33 3.35 15.52 1.19
C GLY A 33 2.22 15.35 2.21
N ARG A 34 1.30 16.33 2.28
CA ARG A 34 0.12 16.29 3.16
C ARG A 34 -0.88 15.24 2.64
N GLY A 35 -0.76 14.00 3.12
CA GLY A 35 -1.67 12.89 2.78
C GLY A 35 -1.23 12.03 1.59
N THR A 36 -0.08 12.31 0.97
CA THR A 36 0.44 11.49 -0.13
C THR A 36 1.57 10.59 0.35
N MET A 37 1.41 9.28 0.14
CA MET A 37 2.42 8.26 0.43
C MET A 37 2.82 7.54 -0.86
N THR A 38 4.11 7.44 -1.09
CA THR A 38 4.70 6.62 -2.15
C THR A 38 5.16 5.28 -1.58
N VAL A 39 4.98 4.22 -2.37
CA VAL A 39 5.42 2.85 -2.07
C VAL A 39 6.30 2.34 -3.21
N ASP A 40 7.25 1.44 -2.95
CA ASP A 40 7.98 0.78 -4.03
C ASP A 40 7.04 -0.18 -4.76
N ALA A 41 6.97 -0.04 -6.07
CA ALA A 41 6.18 -0.93 -6.91
C ALA A 41 6.66 -2.39 -6.80
N LYS A 42 7.94 -2.64 -6.56
CA LYS A 42 8.48 -4.00 -6.37
C LYS A 42 7.88 -4.68 -5.15
N ASP A 43 7.75 -3.95 -4.04
CA ASP A 43 7.15 -4.49 -2.83
C ASP A 43 5.68 -4.82 -3.04
N VAL A 44 4.93 -3.92 -3.68
CA VAL A 44 3.51 -4.14 -3.99
C VAL A 44 3.33 -5.33 -4.94
N THR A 45 4.11 -5.38 -6.03
CA THR A 45 4.00 -6.43 -7.05
C THR A 45 4.42 -7.81 -6.56
N SER A 46 5.28 -7.86 -5.54
CA SER A 46 5.70 -9.11 -4.89
C SER A 46 4.60 -9.75 -4.03
N THR A 47 3.60 -8.98 -3.61
CA THR A 47 2.51 -9.48 -2.75
C THR A 47 1.61 -10.50 -3.47
N GLU A 48 1.15 -11.51 -2.73
CA GLU A 48 0.24 -12.53 -3.26
C GLU A 48 -1.10 -11.93 -3.71
N ALA A 49 -1.58 -10.90 -3.01
CA ALA A 49 -2.77 -10.16 -3.41
C ALA A 49 -2.61 -9.53 -4.79
N PHE A 50 -1.50 -8.84 -5.04
CA PHE A 50 -1.23 -8.25 -6.35
C PHE A 50 -1.16 -9.32 -7.45
N LYS A 51 -0.45 -10.42 -7.21
CA LYS A 51 -0.36 -11.53 -8.19
C LYS A 51 -1.72 -12.12 -8.52
N ALA A 52 -2.57 -12.33 -7.51
CA ALA A 52 -3.92 -12.85 -7.69
C ALA A 52 -4.79 -11.89 -8.53
N HIS A 53 -4.76 -10.60 -8.21
CA HIS A 53 -5.50 -9.59 -8.97
C HIS A 53 -4.98 -9.43 -10.40
N SER A 54 -3.66 -9.45 -10.58
CA SER A 54 -3.00 -9.35 -11.90
C SER A 54 -3.37 -10.54 -12.80
N LYS A 55 -3.39 -11.76 -12.24
CA LYS A 55 -3.82 -12.96 -12.96
C LYS A 55 -5.27 -12.82 -13.43
N ARG A 56 -6.18 -12.44 -12.53
CA ARG A 56 -7.60 -12.26 -12.86
C ARG A 56 -7.82 -11.18 -13.93
N ALA A 57 -7.11 -10.06 -13.84
CA ALA A 57 -7.16 -9.01 -14.85
C ALA A 57 -6.69 -9.53 -16.23
N SER A 58 -5.62 -10.32 -16.25
CA SER A 58 -5.10 -10.94 -17.48
C SER A 58 -6.10 -11.90 -18.11
N GLU A 59 -6.81 -12.70 -17.30
CA GLU A 59 -7.86 -13.60 -17.75
C GLU A 59 -9.04 -12.85 -18.39
N ILE A 60 -9.49 -11.75 -17.78
CA ILE A 60 -10.56 -10.89 -18.33
C ILE A 60 -10.17 -10.34 -19.70
N VAL A 61 -8.94 -9.84 -19.85
CA VAL A 61 -8.45 -9.29 -21.12
C VAL A 61 -8.37 -10.38 -22.18
N ARG A 62 -7.90 -11.58 -21.82
CA ARG A 62 -7.85 -12.73 -22.74
C ARG A 62 -9.24 -13.16 -23.19
N ALA A 63 -10.19 -13.26 -22.26
CA ALA A 63 -11.58 -13.58 -22.58
C ALA A 63 -12.18 -12.57 -23.56
N ARG A 64 -11.98 -11.26 -23.32
CA ARG A 64 -12.44 -10.20 -24.23
C ARG A 64 -11.78 -10.22 -25.62
N LYS A 65 -10.55 -10.70 -25.74
CA LYS A 65 -9.85 -10.80 -27.04
C LYS A 65 -10.25 -12.04 -27.84
N ALA A 66 -10.80 -13.06 -27.19
CA ALA A 66 -11.26 -14.28 -27.82
C ALA A 66 -12.76 -14.24 -28.20
N SER A 67 -13.44 -13.14 -27.88
CA SER A 67 -14.82 -12.82 -28.30
C SER A 67 -14.79 -12.01 -29.59
#